data_AF-A0A5R8NMA4-F1
#
_entry.id   AF-A0A5R8NMA4-F1
#
_cell.length_a   1.000
_cell.length_b   1.000
_cell.length_c   1.000
_cell.angle_alpha   90.00
_cell.angle_beta   90.00
_cell.angle_gamma   90.00
#
_symmetry.space_group_name_H-M   'P 1'
#
loop_
_entity.id
_entity.type
_entity.pdbx_description
1 polymer ?
#
loop_
_entity_poly.entity_id
_entity_poly.type
_entity_poly.pdbx_seq_one_letter_code
_entity_poly.pdbx_strand_id
1 'polypeptide(L)'
;MTALSPLAYGYLRDELLVGVELPRCDQRLIAIARRMGFDMAAIFHERTDFSSIVPGAFLDLVQECRRARARVVFTLPGHIAGLTVPAASLLNVLADRGEAAVFEVPESAWRDPWGPAWL
;
A
#
# COMPACT_ATOMS: atom_id res chain seq x y z
N MET A 1 -30.10 -0.22 -1.79
CA MET A 1 -28.86 -1.03 -1.82
C MET A 1 -27.71 -0.09 -1.48
N THR A 2 -27.08 -0.25 -0.32
CA THR A 2 -25.80 0.43 -0.05
C THR A 2 -24.75 -0.23 -0.95
N ALA A 3 -24.17 0.53 -1.86
CA ALA A 3 -23.04 0.03 -2.64
C ALA A 3 -21.90 -0.29 -1.67
N LEU A 4 -21.38 -1.52 -1.72
CA LEU A 4 -20.19 -1.89 -0.97
C LEU A 4 -19.02 -1.08 -1.54
N SER A 5 -18.21 -0.49 -0.66
CA SER A 5 -17.00 0.22 -1.10
C SER A 5 -16.05 -0.76 -1.79
N PRO A 6 -15.34 -0.34 -2.85
CA PRO A 6 -14.27 -1.14 -3.43
C PRO A 6 -13.18 -1.47 -2.39
N LEU A 7 -12.67 -2.69 -2.44
CA LEU A 7 -11.55 -3.10 -1.60
C LEU A 7 -10.23 -2.51 -2.10
N ALA A 8 -9.36 -2.19 -1.15
CA ALA A 8 -7.96 -1.83 -1.38
C ALA A 8 -7.05 -2.58 -0.40
N TYR A 9 -5.76 -2.67 -0.76
CA TYR A 9 -4.71 -3.15 0.15
C TYR A 9 -3.70 -2.05 0.42
N GLY A 10 -2.94 -2.19 1.50
CA GLY A 10 -1.81 -1.31 1.82
C GLY A 10 -0.49 -2.05 1.65
N TYR A 11 0.56 -1.31 1.34
CA TYR A 11 1.94 -1.81 1.34
C TYR A 11 2.86 -0.81 2.03
N LEU A 12 3.60 -1.26 3.04
CA LEU A 12 4.55 -0.43 3.79
C LEU A 12 5.87 -1.17 4.00
N ARG A 13 6.99 -0.44 3.96
CA ARG A 13 8.30 -0.95 4.37
C ARG A 13 8.60 -0.50 5.80
N ASP A 14 8.81 -1.46 6.70
CA ASP A 14 8.97 -1.19 8.14
C ASP A 14 10.15 -0.25 8.42
N GLU A 15 11.28 -0.45 7.74
CA GLU A 15 12.49 0.36 7.94
C GLU A 15 12.36 1.83 7.49
N LEU A 16 11.35 2.15 6.67
CA LEU A 16 11.10 3.52 6.22
C LEU A 16 10.16 4.28 7.18
N LEU A 17 9.51 3.58 8.11
CA LEU A 17 8.54 4.14 9.06
C LEU A 17 9.20 4.67 10.35
N VAL A 18 10.40 5.24 10.25
CA VAL A 18 11.19 5.69 11.40
C VAL A 18 10.43 6.75 12.20
N GLY A 19 10.33 6.54 13.52
CA GLY A 19 9.72 7.50 14.44
C GLY A 19 8.19 7.47 14.51
N VAL A 20 7.53 6.48 13.88
CA VAL A 20 6.08 6.26 13.99
C VAL A 20 5.81 4.80 14.34
N GLU A 21 4.96 4.55 15.34
CA GLU A 21 4.55 3.19 15.69
C GLU A 21 3.74 2.55 14.55
N LEU A 22 4.05 1.31 14.19
CA LEU A 22 3.40 0.60 13.08
C LEU A 22 1.86 0.61 13.15
N PRO A 23 1.21 0.35 14.31
CA PRO A 23 -0.26 0.40 14.38
C PRO A 23 -0.83 1.79 14.06
N ARG A 24 -0.07 2.85 14.35
CA ARG A 24 -0.46 4.22 14.01
C ARG A 24 -0.28 4.49 12.52
N CYS A 25 0.72 3.89 11.87
CA CYS A 25 0.86 3.94 10.42
C CYS A 25 -0.35 3.30 9.72
N ASP A 26 -0.76 2.13 10.19
CA ASP A 26 -1.90 1.38 9.64
C ASP A 26 -3.18 2.18 9.72
N GLN A 27 -3.47 2.72 10.91
CA GLN A 27 -4.66 3.56 11.14
C GLN A 27 -4.70 4.77 10.21
N ARG A 28 -3.56 5.41 9.95
CA ARG A 28 -3.48 6.55 9.02
C ARG A 28 -3.78 6.10 7.59
N LEU A 29 -3.17 5.01 7.13
CA LEU A 29 -3.38 4.51 5.77
C LEU A 29 -4.84 4.05 5.55
N ILE A 30 -5.44 3.40 6.55
CA ILE A 30 -6.86 3.01 6.56
C ILE A 30 -7.76 4.25 6.50
N ALA A 31 -7.47 5.27 7.31
CA ALA A 31 -8.25 6.51 7.31
C ALA A 31 -8.18 7.21 5.94
N ILE A 32 -7.01 7.18 5.30
CA ILE A 32 -6.81 7.78 3.98
C ILE A 32 -7.61 7.04 2.91
N ALA A 33 -7.50 5.70 2.86
CA ALA A 33 -8.26 4.88 1.92
C ALA A 33 -9.77 5.05 2.11
N ARG A 34 -10.25 5.09 3.36
CA ARG A 34 -11.68 5.30 3.66
C ARG A 34 -12.18 6.66 3.16
N ARG A 35 -11.40 7.73 3.33
CA ARG A 35 -11.75 9.06 2.81
C ARG A 35 -11.77 9.11 1.28
N MET A 36 -11.02 8.23 0.63
CA MET A 36 -11.06 8.03 -0.83
C MET A 36 -12.15 7.05 -1.29
N GLY A 37 -12.98 6.54 -0.38
CA GLY A 37 -14.09 5.64 -0.70
C GLY A 37 -13.68 4.17 -0.86
N PHE A 38 -12.56 3.76 -0.28
CA PHE A 38 -12.10 2.37 -0.29
C PHE A 38 -12.17 1.75 1.11
N ASP A 39 -12.48 0.46 1.15
CA ASP A 39 -12.32 -0.34 2.37
C ASP A 39 -10.98 -1.07 2.33
N MET A 40 -10.12 -0.78 3.31
CA MET A 40 -8.80 -1.40 3.44
C MET A 40 -8.93 -2.83 3.97
N ALA A 41 -8.57 -3.83 3.15
CA ALA A 41 -8.68 -5.24 3.50
C ALA A 41 -7.54 -5.71 4.42
N ALA A 42 -6.30 -5.32 4.10
CA ALA A 42 -5.10 -5.58 4.89
C ALA A 42 -3.97 -4.64 4.50
N ILE A 43 -2.96 -4.51 5.35
CA ILE A 43 -1.72 -3.79 5.07
C ILE A 43 -0.57 -4.79 5.15
N PHE A 44 0.19 -4.88 4.08
CA PHE A 44 1.36 -5.75 3.96
C PHE A 44 2.60 -4.98 4.39
N HIS A 45 3.28 -5.51 5.40
CA HIS A 45 4.52 -4.95 5.92
C HIS A 45 5.69 -5.73 5.34
N GLU A 46 6.45 -5.06 4.49
CA GLU A 46 7.72 -5.55 4.00
C GLU A 46 8.81 -5.22 5.03
N ARG A 47 9.59 -6.25 5.36
CA ARG A 47 10.84 -6.09 6.07
C ARG A 47 11.94 -6.38 5.08
N THR A 48 12.90 -5.47 4.97
CA THR A 48 14.06 -5.76 4.12
C THR A 48 14.78 -7.00 4.65
N ASP A 49 14.67 -8.09 3.92
CA ASP A 49 15.51 -9.27 4.04
C ASP A 49 16.44 -9.31 2.83
N PHE A 50 17.74 -9.13 3.06
CA PHE A 50 18.74 -9.19 2.00
C PHE A 50 19.01 -10.62 1.50
N SER A 51 18.40 -11.63 2.12
CA SER A 51 18.55 -13.03 1.71
C SER A 51 17.69 -13.40 0.50
N SER A 52 16.62 -12.65 0.22
CA SER A 52 15.77 -12.85 -0.96
C SER A 52 15.94 -11.74 -1.99
N ILE A 53 16.00 -12.13 -3.27
CA ILE A 53 16.05 -11.17 -4.38
C ILE A 53 14.70 -10.48 -4.54
N VAL A 54 13.60 -11.14 -4.19
CA VAL A 54 12.24 -10.63 -4.35
C VAL A 54 11.60 -10.36 -2.99
N PRO A 55 10.94 -9.21 -2.79
CA PRO A 55 10.27 -8.87 -1.53
C PRO A 55 9.08 -9.81 -1.26
N GLY A 56 9.04 -10.44 -0.09
CA GLY A 56 8.07 -11.48 0.22
C GLY A 56 6.66 -10.95 0.39
N ALA A 57 6.51 -9.89 1.20
CA ALA A 57 5.20 -9.30 1.46
C ALA A 57 4.59 -8.69 0.18
N PHE A 58 5.44 -8.20 -0.72
CA PHE A 58 5.00 -7.75 -2.05
C PHE A 58 4.39 -8.88 -2.89
N LEU A 59 4.97 -10.08 -2.89
CA LEU A 59 4.42 -11.21 -3.64
C LEU A 59 3.07 -11.66 -3.08
N ASP A 60 2.93 -11.71 -1.76
CA ASP A 60 1.66 -12.03 -1.10
C ASP A 60 0.59 -10.99 -1.45
N LEU A 61 0.95 -9.70 -1.43
CA LEU A 61 0.07 -8.61 -1.85
C LEU A 61 -0.42 -8.79 -3.30
N VAL A 62 0.45 -9.15 -4.24
CA VAL A 62 0.08 -9.38 -5.65
C VAL A 62 -0.96 -10.49 -5.77
N GLN A 63 -0.76 -11.60 -5.04
CA GLN A 63 -1.71 -12.72 -5.03
C GLN A 63 -3.06 -12.30 -4.44
N GLU A 64 -3.04 -11.54 -3.36
CA GLU A 64 -4.24 -11.10 -2.65
C GLU A 64 -5.04 -10.07 -3.44
N CYS A 65 -4.36 -9.14 -4.14
CA CYS A 65 -5.01 -8.22 -5.09
C CYS A 65 -5.83 -8.97 -6.13
N ARG A 66 -5.21 -10.00 -6.76
CA ARG A 66 -5.88 -10.83 -7.76
C ARG A 66 -7.05 -11.61 -7.16
N ARG A 67 -6.84 -12.24 -6.01
CA ARG A 67 -7.84 -13.09 -5.33
C ARG A 67 -9.08 -12.29 -4.92
N ALA A 68 -8.88 -11.12 -4.33
CA ALA A 68 -9.96 -10.26 -3.83
C ALA A 68 -10.49 -9.27 -4.87
N ARG A 69 -9.87 -9.20 -6.06
CA ARG A 69 -10.15 -8.19 -7.10
C ARG A 69 -10.00 -6.75 -6.58
N ALA A 70 -9.07 -6.54 -5.64
CA ALA A 70 -8.72 -5.21 -5.16
C ALA A 70 -7.84 -4.54 -6.23
N ARG A 71 -8.33 -3.43 -6.79
CA ARG A 71 -7.67 -2.75 -7.92
C ARG A 71 -6.70 -1.65 -7.52
N VAL A 72 -6.62 -1.34 -6.22
CA VAL A 72 -5.82 -0.25 -5.70
C VAL A 72 -4.99 -0.73 -4.51
N VAL A 73 -3.70 -0.40 -4.54
CA VAL A 73 -2.77 -0.55 -3.42
C VAL A 73 -2.34 0.83 -2.96
N PHE A 74 -2.59 1.15 -1.69
CA PHE A 74 -2.11 2.36 -1.06
C PHE A 74 -0.70 2.16 -0.51
N THR A 75 0.19 3.11 -0.76
CA THR A 75 1.55 3.10 -0.21
C THR A 75 2.07 4.51 0.02
N LEU A 76 3.26 4.64 0.60
CA LEU A 76 3.93 5.93 0.76
C LEU A 76 5.02 6.09 -0.32
N PRO A 77 5.37 7.33 -0.70
CA PRO A 77 6.44 7.58 -1.65
C PRO A 77 7.73 6.86 -1.26
N GLY A 78 8.32 6.15 -2.22
CA GLY A 78 9.57 5.42 -2.01
C GLY A 78 9.42 4.02 -1.38
N HIS A 79 8.23 3.61 -0.92
CA HIS A 79 8.03 2.29 -0.33
C HIS A 79 8.05 1.15 -1.36
N ILE A 80 7.66 1.40 -2.61
CA ILE A 80 7.83 0.43 -3.72
C ILE A 80 9.23 0.51 -4.34
N ALA A 81 9.93 1.63 -4.13
CA ALA A 81 11.28 1.85 -4.66
C ALA A 81 12.36 1.41 -3.66
N GLY A 82 13.62 1.42 -4.11
CA GLY A 82 14.77 1.15 -3.23
C GLY A 82 14.85 -0.28 -2.70
N LEU A 83 14.20 -1.21 -3.38
CA LEU A 83 14.34 -2.66 -3.19
C LEU A 83 15.39 -3.20 -4.16
N THR A 84 15.77 -4.46 -3.99
CA THR A 84 16.67 -5.20 -4.90
C THR A 84 16.17 -5.25 -6.34
N VAL A 85 14.84 -5.18 -6.53
CA VAL A 85 14.17 -5.14 -7.83
C VAL A 85 13.78 -3.70 -8.17
N PRO A 86 13.98 -3.23 -9.41
CA PRO A 86 13.54 -1.90 -9.83
C PRO A 86 12.04 -1.68 -9.62
N ALA A 87 11.66 -0.50 -9.13
CA ALA A 87 10.26 -0.14 -8.87
C ALA A 87 9.36 -0.37 -10.09
N ALA A 88 9.82 -0.01 -11.29
CA ALA A 88 9.08 -0.21 -12.54
C ALA A 88 8.74 -1.70 -12.78
N SER A 89 9.65 -2.61 -12.46
CA SER A 89 9.41 -4.05 -12.59
C SER A 89 8.37 -4.54 -11.58
N LEU A 90 8.42 -4.05 -10.34
CA LEU A 90 7.42 -4.36 -9.31
C LEU A 90 6.04 -3.82 -9.71
N LEU A 91 5.96 -2.57 -10.17
CA LEU A 91 4.71 -1.96 -10.65
C LEU A 91 4.10 -2.74 -11.83
N ASN A 92 4.92 -3.19 -12.78
CA ASN A 92 4.45 -4.03 -13.89
C ASN A 92 3.92 -5.38 -13.38
N VAL A 93 4.60 -6.02 -12.42
CA VAL A 93 4.12 -7.27 -11.82
C VAL A 93 2.78 -7.07 -11.12
N LEU A 94 2.62 -6.00 -10.35
CA LEU A 94 1.36 -5.69 -9.67
C LEU A 94 0.22 -5.44 -10.67
N ALA A 95 0.49 -4.70 -11.75
CA ALA A 95 -0.48 -4.45 -12.80
C ALA A 95 -0.87 -5.74 -13.54
N ASP A 96 0.11 -6.52 -13.98
CA ASP A 96 -0.14 -7.68 -14.85
C ASP A 96 -0.64 -8.92 -14.09
N ARG A 97 -0.18 -9.10 -12.85
CA ARG A 97 -0.48 -10.30 -12.05
C ARG A 97 -1.52 -10.02 -10.96
N GLY A 98 -1.43 -8.86 -10.32
CA GLY A 98 -2.36 -8.43 -9.28
C GLY A 98 -3.60 -7.71 -9.81
N GLU A 99 -3.59 -7.27 -11.07
CA GLU A 99 -4.64 -6.43 -11.67
C GLU A 99 -4.92 -5.16 -10.83
N ALA A 100 -3.88 -4.63 -10.20
CA ALA A 100 -3.95 -3.49 -9.29
C ALA A 100 -2.96 -2.39 -9.65
N ALA A 101 -3.33 -1.15 -9.36
CA ALA A 101 -2.49 0.03 -9.48
C ALA A 101 -2.07 0.54 -8.10
N VAL A 102 -0.91 1.19 -8.04
CA VAL A 102 -0.44 1.86 -6.82
C VAL A 102 -1.01 3.28 -6.75
N PHE A 103 -1.50 3.65 -5.57
CA PHE A 103 -1.74 5.03 -5.18
C PHE A 103 -0.71 5.42 -4.11
N GLU A 104 0.22 6.30 -4.47
CA GLU A 104 1.15 6.89 -3.51
C GLU A 104 0.46 8.03 -2.77
N VAL A 105 0.37 7.88 -1.45
CA VAL A 105 -0.25 8.87 -0.57
C VAL A 105 0.63 10.13 -0.52
N PRO A 106 0.09 11.31 -0.83
CA PRO A 106 0.84 12.56 -0.71
C PRO A 106 1.33 12.80 0.71
N GLU A 107 2.50 13.41 0.87
CA GLU A 107 3.08 13.66 2.20
C GLU A 107 2.16 14.51 3.10
N SER A 108 1.42 15.45 2.52
CA SER A 108 0.43 16.26 3.23
C SER A 108 -0.71 15.42 3.81
N ALA A 109 -1.26 14.51 3.02
CA ALA A 109 -2.29 13.55 3.44
C ALA A 109 -1.76 12.59 4.50
N TRP A 110 -0.51 12.15 4.35
CA TRP A 110 0.14 11.32 5.36
C TRP A 110 0.25 12.08 6.67
N ARG A 111 0.85 13.28 6.69
CA ARG A 111 1.10 14.11 7.88
C ARG A 111 -0.18 14.43 8.66
N ASP A 112 -1.27 14.78 7.97
CA ASP A 112 -2.56 15.05 8.59
C ASP A 112 -3.73 14.36 7.85
N PRO A 113 -3.99 13.07 8.15
CA PRO A 113 -5.07 12.30 7.51
C PRO A 113 -6.48 12.79 7.89
N TRP A 114 -6.59 13.63 8.92
CA TRP A 114 -7.88 14.16 9.36
C TRP A 114 -8.11 15.58 8.86
N GLY A 115 -7.07 16.23 8.32
CA GLY A 115 -7.12 17.54 7.71
C GLY A 115 -8.13 17.66 6.55
N PRO A 116 -8.62 18.88 6.28
CA PRO A 116 -9.64 19.11 5.25
C PRO A 116 -9.08 19.22 3.81
N ALA A 117 -7.75 19.22 3.61
CA ALA A 117 -7.13 19.89 2.45
C ALA A 117 -6.30 19.00 1.51
N TRP A 118 -6.55 17.68 1.43
CA TRP A 118 -5.68 16.79 0.63
C TRP A 118 -6.41 15.88 -0.38
N LEU A 119 -7.69 16.13 -0.67
CA LEU A 119 -8.46 15.49 -1.74
C LEU A 119 -8.80 16.48 -2.86
#